data_AF-A0A8S3FGY3-F1
#
_entry.id   AF-A0A8S3FGY3-F1
#
_cell.length_a   1.000
_cell.length_b   1.000
_cell.length_c   1.000
_cell.angle_alpha   90.00
_cell.angle_beta   90.00
_cell.angle_gamma   90.00
#
_symmetry.space_group_name_H-M   'P 1'
#
loop_
_entity.id
_entity.type
_entity.pdbx_description
1 polymer ?
#
loop_
_entity_poly.entity_id
_entity_poly.type
_entity_poly.pdbx_seq_one_letter_code
_entity_poly.pdbx_strand_id
1 'polypeptide(L)'
;SPNYVFGIYNGETITNTTPENAIPGSIKVTSLFRDWFNSQKLPWNNSTLGSGSDYAPFLAAGVAAGGLLSGASGIKTKEQCDRYALLLGPDPYCTPNIAQDPCYHRSCDTIWNINVFAYEKMVKAAGYVIESLARTDNLKEWLYPTQEIQYLKSSRKNKREYNSISEYFGLTSV
;
A
#
# COMPACT_ATOMS: atom_id res chain seq x y z
N SER A 1 1.10 9.36 -13.19
CA SER A 1 2.38 10.05 -13.49
C SER A 1 3.25 9.37 -14.53
N PRO A 2 3.88 10.14 -15.43
CA PRO A 2 5.10 9.75 -16.16
C PRO A 2 6.27 9.37 -15.24
N ASN A 3 6.49 10.07 -14.12
CA ASN A 3 7.60 9.83 -13.18
C ASN A 3 7.25 8.78 -12.09
N TYR A 4 6.48 7.75 -12.46
CA TYR A 4 5.87 6.78 -11.55
C TYR A 4 6.86 6.03 -10.65
N VAL A 5 6.36 5.44 -9.57
CA VAL A 5 7.04 4.37 -8.82
C VAL A 5 6.15 3.14 -8.77
N PHE A 6 6.72 1.95 -8.68
CA PHE A 6 6.02 0.74 -8.28
C PHE A 6 6.02 0.66 -6.75
N GLY A 7 5.12 1.42 -6.13
CA GLY A 7 4.99 1.51 -4.69
C GLY A 7 4.13 0.38 -4.11
N ILE A 8 4.60 -0.21 -3.01
CA ILE A 8 3.88 -1.22 -2.21
C ILE A 8 3.70 -0.65 -0.81
N TYR A 9 2.48 -0.66 -0.28
CA TYR A 9 2.25 -0.30 1.12
C TYR A 9 2.84 -1.37 2.04
N ASN A 10 3.67 -0.93 2.99
CA ASN A 10 4.53 -1.76 3.82
C ASN A 10 3.82 -2.13 5.14
N GLY A 11 3.29 -3.34 5.25
CA GLY A 11 2.61 -3.84 6.45
C GLY A 11 3.45 -3.76 7.74
N GLU A 12 4.78 -3.79 7.61
CA GLU A 12 5.73 -3.66 8.72
C GLU A 12 5.82 -2.23 9.28
N THR A 13 5.20 -1.24 8.62
CA THR A 13 5.19 0.17 9.06
C THR A 13 3.90 0.60 9.74
N ILE A 14 2.95 -0.34 9.93
CA ILE A 14 1.72 -0.08 10.67
C ILE A 14 2.06 0.39 12.08
N THR A 15 1.38 1.46 12.54
CA THR A 15 1.61 2.02 13.87
C THR A 15 0.93 1.19 14.97
N ASN A 16 1.37 1.36 16.21
CA ASN A 16 0.78 0.74 17.41
C ASN A 16 -0.68 1.13 17.69
N THR A 17 -1.27 2.05 16.91
CA THR A 17 -2.69 2.43 17.02
C THR A 17 -3.63 1.48 16.27
N THR A 18 -3.08 0.59 15.44
CA THR A 18 -3.83 -0.46 14.73
C THR A 18 -3.95 -1.70 15.62
N PRO A 19 -5.14 -2.34 15.72
CA PRO A 19 -5.29 -3.62 16.40
C PRO A 19 -4.28 -4.66 15.91
N GLU A 20 -3.58 -5.29 16.86
CA GLU A 20 -2.46 -6.20 16.59
C GLU A 20 -2.82 -7.35 15.65
N ASN A 21 -4.08 -7.79 15.66
CA ASN A 21 -4.57 -8.86 14.80
C ASN A 21 -4.51 -8.51 13.30
N ALA A 22 -4.53 -7.23 12.91
CA ALA A 22 -4.43 -6.83 11.50
C ALA A 22 -3.01 -6.89 10.95
N ILE A 23 -1.99 -6.86 11.82
CA ILE A 23 -0.58 -6.71 11.41
C ILE A 23 -0.09 -7.95 10.62
N PRO A 24 -0.25 -9.20 11.10
CA PRO A 24 0.25 -10.37 10.38
C PRO A 24 -0.31 -10.49 8.96
N GLY A 25 -1.63 -10.31 8.80
CA GLY A 25 -2.28 -10.37 7.50
C GLY A 25 -1.80 -9.26 6.56
N SER A 26 -1.60 -8.05 7.08
CA SER A 26 -1.12 -6.91 6.27
C SER A 26 0.32 -7.12 5.77
N ILE A 27 1.20 -7.70 6.60
CA ILE A 27 2.55 -8.10 6.21
C ILE A 27 2.48 -9.19 5.12
N LYS A 28 1.61 -10.19 5.29
CA LYS A 28 1.46 -11.25 4.28
C LYS A 28 0.94 -10.72 2.93
N VAL A 29 -0.01 -9.81 2.93
CA VAL A 29 -0.49 -9.13 1.71
C VAL A 29 0.63 -8.31 1.06
N THR A 30 1.44 -7.61 1.87
CA THR A 30 2.63 -6.88 1.40
C THR A 30 3.61 -7.82 0.68
N SER A 31 3.85 -9.01 1.25
CA SER A 31 4.72 -10.02 0.64
C SER A 31 4.20 -10.51 -0.71
N LEU A 32 2.89 -10.75 -0.86
CA LEU A 32 2.32 -11.17 -2.15
C LEU A 32 2.60 -10.15 -3.27
N PHE A 33 2.52 -8.84 -2.97
CA PHE A 33 2.90 -7.81 -3.94
C PHE A 33 4.40 -7.85 -4.26
N ARG A 34 5.26 -7.94 -3.24
CA ARG A 34 6.72 -8.02 -3.45
C ARG A 34 7.09 -9.23 -4.30
N ASP A 35 6.50 -10.38 -4.02
CA ASP A 35 6.70 -11.62 -4.79
C ASP A 35 6.28 -11.44 -6.25
N TRP A 36 5.15 -10.78 -6.50
CA TRP A 36 4.73 -10.47 -7.86
C TRP A 36 5.77 -9.61 -8.59
N PHE A 37 6.18 -8.46 -8.04
CA PHE A 37 7.16 -7.59 -8.70
C PHE A 37 8.50 -8.30 -8.90
N ASN A 38 8.96 -9.07 -7.91
CA ASN A 38 10.17 -9.88 -8.02
C ASN A 38 10.07 -10.92 -9.14
N SER A 39 8.94 -11.64 -9.25
CA SER A 39 8.70 -12.64 -10.30
C SER A 39 8.71 -12.02 -11.70
N GLN A 40 8.26 -10.78 -11.82
CA GLN A 40 8.24 -10.02 -13.06
C GLN A 40 9.56 -9.30 -13.35
N LYS A 41 10.56 -9.42 -12.45
CA LYS A 41 11.84 -8.70 -12.51
C LYS A 41 11.66 -7.18 -12.58
N LEU A 42 10.63 -6.67 -11.92
CA LEU A 42 10.31 -5.25 -11.87
C LEU A 42 10.87 -4.62 -10.59
N PRO A 43 11.32 -3.35 -10.63
CA PRO A 43 11.67 -2.63 -9.41
C PRO A 43 10.43 -2.40 -8.55
N TRP A 44 10.63 -2.21 -7.25
CA TRP A 44 9.57 -1.75 -6.35
C TRP A 44 10.15 -0.93 -5.18
N ASN A 45 9.27 -0.20 -4.51
CA ASN A 45 9.56 0.64 -3.36
C ASN A 45 8.51 0.45 -2.27
N ASN A 46 8.95 0.38 -1.01
CA ASN A 46 8.04 0.43 0.12
C ASN A 46 7.51 1.86 0.31
N SER A 47 6.23 1.97 0.63
CA SER A 47 5.57 3.17 1.14
C SER A 47 4.93 2.85 2.48
N THR A 48 4.83 3.84 3.36
CA THR A 48 4.25 3.63 4.69
C THR A 48 2.77 3.27 4.59
N LEU A 49 2.37 2.15 5.21
CA LEU A 49 0.97 1.78 5.39
C LEU A 49 0.42 2.48 6.64
N GLY A 50 0.17 3.78 6.50
CA GLY A 50 -0.24 4.67 7.60
C GLY A 50 -1.66 5.21 7.45
N SER A 51 -1.84 6.52 7.57
CA SER A 51 -3.09 7.21 7.25
C SER A 51 -3.04 7.83 5.84
N GLY A 52 -4.18 8.31 5.34
CA GLY A 52 -4.25 9.08 4.08
C GLY A 52 -4.78 8.32 2.86
N SER A 53 -5.43 7.17 3.06
CA SER A 53 -6.20 6.48 2.02
C SER A 53 -7.31 5.62 2.65
N ASP A 54 -8.14 4.97 1.83
CA ASP A 54 -9.37 4.29 2.21
C ASP A 54 -9.16 3.01 3.04
N TYR A 55 -7.93 2.50 3.11
CA TYR A 55 -7.61 1.36 3.96
C TYR A 55 -7.52 1.71 5.46
N ALA A 56 -7.40 2.99 5.82
CA ALA A 56 -7.21 3.39 7.22
C ALA A 56 -8.36 2.99 8.16
N PRO A 57 -9.66 3.18 7.81
CA PRO A 57 -10.77 2.66 8.62
C PRO A 57 -10.76 1.14 8.81
N PHE A 58 -10.33 0.39 7.78
CA PHE A 58 -10.24 -1.08 7.85
C PHE A 58 -9.16 -1.51 8.84
N LEU A 59 -7.97 -0.92 8.76
CA LEU A 59 -6.91 -1.14 9.73
C LEU A 59 -7.39 -0.80 11.14
N ALA A 60 -8.03 0.35 11.35
CA ALA A 60 -8.56 0.76 12.65
C ALA A 60 -9.60 -0.25 13.23
N ALA A 61 -10.33 -0.95 12.36
CA ALA A 61 -11.28 -2.00 12.73
C ALA A 61 -10.63 -3.40 12.91
N GLY A 62 -9.32 -3.53 12.79
CA GLY A 62 -8.61 -4.81 12.89
C GLY A 62 -8.72 -5.67 11.63
N VAL A 63 -9.04 -5.06 10.49
CA VAL A 63 -9.05 -5.73 9.18
C VAL A 63 -7.68 -5.55 8.53
N ALA A 64 -7.04 -6.66 8.13
CA ALA A 64 -5.76 -6.61 7.45
C ALA A 64 -5.90 -5.89 6.11
N ALA A 65 -4.93 -5.04 5.78
CA ALA A 65 -4.93 -4.27 4.56
C ALA A 65 -3.54 -4.21 3.92
N GLY A 66 -3.51 -3.92 2.63
CA GLY A 66 -2.31 -3.69 1.85
C GLY A 66 -2.71 -3.08 0.52
N GLY A 67 -1.73 -2.79 -0.32
CA GLY A 67 -2.04 -2.23 -1.63
C GLY A 67 -0.84 -1.64 -2.32
N LEU A 68 -1.15 -0.89 -3.37
CA LEU A 68 -0.19 -0.33 -4.29
C LEU A 68 -0.44 1.17 -4.47
N LEU A 69 0.60 1.90 -4.86
CA LEU A 69 0.56 3.29 -5.24
C LEU A 69 1.58 3.56 -6.34
N SER A 70 1.24 4.42 -7.31
CA SER A 70 2.14 4.73 -8.42
C SER A 70 2.95 6.03 -8.24
N GLY A 71 2.83 6.67 -7.08
CA GLY A 71 3.46 7.95 -6.77
C GLY A 71 2.45 9.06 -6.49
N ALA A 72 2.91 10.06 -5.73
CA ALA A 72 2.18 11.29 -5.39
C ALA A 72 3.20 12.43 -5.23
N SER A 73 3.12 13.21 -4.16
CA SER A 73 4.07 14.29 -3.84
C SER A 73 5.48 13.82 -3.43
N GLY A 74 5.68 12.54 -3.13
CA GLY A 74 6.99 11.99 -2.76
C GLY A 74 8.04 12.24 -3.85
N ILE A 75 9.28 12.55 -3.49
CA ILE A 75 10.35 12.81 -4.47
C ILE A 75 10.95 11.48 -4.95
N LYS A 76 11.10 11.33 -6.27
CA LYS A 76 11.79 10.19 -6.86
C LYS A 76 13.30 10.42 -6.79
N THR A 77 14.02 9.54 -6.12
CA THR A 77 15.47 9.72 -5.88
C THR A 77 16.30 9.25 -7.07
N LYS A 78 17.57 9.65 -7.11
CA LYS A 78 18.50 9.17 -8.14
C LYS A 78 18.69 7.66 -8.05
N GLU A 79 18.79 7.10 -6.85
CA GLU A 79 18.96 5.67 -6.62
C GLU A 79 17.74 4.87 -7.10
N GLN A 80 16.54 5.44 -6.95
CA GLN A 80 15.34 4.88 -7.54
C GLN A 80 15.43 4.88 -9.07
N CYS A 81 15.83 5.99 -9.69
CA CYS A 81 16.03 6.04 -11.14
C CYS A 81 17.06 5.02 -11.63
N ASP A 82 18.22 4.94 -10.96
CA ASP A 82 19.29 4.01 -11.31
C ASP A 82 18.80 2.55 -11.22
N ARG A 83 18.01 2.21 -10.18
CA ARG A 83 17.41 0.87 -10.04
C ARG A 83 16.42 0.55 -11.17
N TYR A 84 15.60 1.52 -11.58
CA TYR A 84 14.63 1.33 -12.65
C TYR A 84 15.34 1.16 -13.98
N ALA A 85 16.36 1.98 -14.24
CA ALA A 85 17.18 1.86 -15.44
C ALA A 85 17.89 0.49 -15.55
N LEU A 86 18.36 -0.04 -14.42
CA LEU A 86 18.98 -1.37 -14.36
C LEU A 86 18.02 -2.51 -14.75
N LEU A 87 16.76 -2.45 -14.30
CA LEU A 87 15.79 -3.54 -14.46
C LEU A 87 14.94 -3.42 -15.73
N LEU A 88 14.65 -2.19 -16.17
CA LEU A 88 13.75 -1.92 -17.29
C LEU A 88 14.49 -1.50 -18.56
N GLY A 89 15.82 -1.31 -18.48
CA GLY A 89 16.59 -0.59 -19.50
C GLY A 89 16.50 0.92 -19.30
N PRO A 90 17.18 1.73 -20.13
CA PRO A 90 17.16 3.18 -20.02
C PRO A 90 15.71 3.68 -20.00
N ASP A 91 15.28 4.17 -18.84
CA ASP A 91 13.91 4.62 -18.59
C ASP A 91 13.80 6.07 -19.06
N PRO A 92 13.10 6.36 -20.18
CA PRO A 92 12.92 7.74 -20.61
C PRO A 92 12.02 8.54 -19.67
N TYR A 93 11.46 7.91 -18.62
CA TYR A 93 10.47 8.50 -17.72
C TYR A 93 10.94 8.65 -16.28
N CYS A 94 12.23 8.48 -15.98
CA CYS A 94 12.75 8.79 -14.65
C CYS A 94 13.45 10.16 -14.60
N THR A 95 12.84 11.11 -13.88
CA THR A 95 13.47 12.38 -13.54
C THR A 95 13.77 12.41 -12.05
N PRO A 96 15.05 12.29 -11.64
CA PRO A 96 15.41 12.31 -10.24
C PRO A 96 15.19 13.70 -9.64
N ASN A 97 14.99 13.76 -8.32
CA ASN A 97 14.77 14.99 -7.55
C ASN A 97 13.49 15.75 -7.91
N ILE A 98 12.56 15.11 -8.63
CA ILE A 98 11.22 15.61 -8.94
C ILE A 98 10.19 14.70 -8.27
N ALA A 99 8.99 15.23 -8.00
CA ALA A 99 7.87 14.46 -7.47
C ALA A 99 7.57 13.23 -8.35
N GLN A 100 7.20 12.13 -7.72
CA GLN A 100 6.77 10.90 -8.38
C GLN A 100 5.51 11.14 -9.21
N ASP A 101 4.63 12.05 -8.78
CA ASP A 101 3.58 12.65 -9.61
C ASP A 101 3.63 14.19 -9.52
N PRO A 102 4.24 14.87 -10.52
CA PRO A 102 4.29 16.33 -10.57
C PRO A 102 2.93 17.00 -10.69
N CYS A 103 1.91 16.27 -11.14
CA CYS A 103 0.53 16.74 -11.31
C CYS A 103 -0.39 16.38 -10.14
N TYR A 104 0.10 15.72 -9.09
CA TYR A 104 -0.71 15.36 -7.92
C TYR A 104 -1.48 16.57 -7.36
N HIS A 105 -2.82 16.46 -7.31
CA HIS A 105 -3.76 17.52 -6.89
C HIS A 105 -3.66 18.83 -7.70
N ARG A 106 -3.28 18.76 -8.97
CA ARG A 106 -3.19 19.91 -9.88
C ARG A 106 -4.10 19.73 -11.09
N SER A 107 -4.36 20.81 -11.81
CA SER A 107 -5.20 20.79 -13.03
C SER A 107 -4.65 19.92 -14.17
N CYS A 108 -3.35 19.60 -14.16
CA CYS A 108 -2.74 18.71 -15.15
C CYS A 108 -2.93 17.22 -14.85
N ASP A 109 -3.56 16.85 -13.72
CA ASP A 109 -3.93 15.47 -13.41
C ASP A 109 -5.11 15.02 -14.28
N THR A 110 -4.78 14.67 -15.51
CA THR A 110 -5.71 14.27 -16.57
C THR A 110 -5.30 12.91 -17.13
N ILE A 111 -6.06 12.38 -18.08
CA ILE A 111 -5.69 11.13 -18.78
C ILE A 111 -4.29 11.19 -19.44
N TRP A 112 -3.79 12.39 -19.74
CA TRP A 112 -2.46 12.61 -20.31
C TRP A 112 -1.32 12.45 -19.30
N ASN A 113 -1.61 12.44 -18.00
CA ASN A 113 -0.65 12.22 -16.91
C ASN A 113 -0.44 10.72 -16.59
N ILE A 114 -1.05 9.80 -17.36
CA ILE A 114 -0.98 8.35 -17.11
C ILE A 114 0.21 7.75 -17.86
N ASN A 115 1.09 7.06 -17.12
CA ASN A 115 2.04 6.13 -17.74
C ASN A 115 1.36 4.77 -17.92
N VAL A 116 1.07 4.39 -19.16
CA VAL A 116 0.31 3.17 -19.49
C VAL A 116 1.05 1.89 -19.09
N PHE A 117 2.37 1.87 -19.24
CA PHE A 117 3.19 0.73 -18.81
C PHE A 117 3.06 0.52 -17.29
N ALA A 118 3.23 1.59 -16.52
CA ALA A 118 3.11 1.52 -15.07
C ALA A 118 1.70 1.10 -14.64
N TYR A 119 0.68 1.69 -15.25
CA TYR A 119 -0.73 1.34 -15.02
C TYR A 119 -1.00 -0.15 -15.24
N GLU A 120 -0.57 -0.71 -16.38
CA GLU A 120 -0.76 -2.12 -16.70
C GLU A 120 -0.11 -3.03 -15.64
N LYS A 121 1.12 -2.73 -15.21
CA LYS A 121 1.81 -3.54 -14.20
C LYS A 121 1.11 -3.47 -12.85
N MET A 122 0.67 -2.29 -12.43
CA MET A 122 -0.05 -2.11 -11.16
C MET A 122 -1.39 -2.86 -11.14
N VAL A 123 -2.14 -2.82 -12.25
CA VAL A 123 -3.40 -3.57 -12.39
C VAL A 123 -3.15 -5.09 -12.35
N LYS A 124 -2.11 -5.57 -13.04
CA LYS A 124 -1.74 -7.00 -13.00
C LYS A 124 -1.30 -7.46 -11.61
N ALA A 125 -0.54 -6.64 -10.90
CA ALA A 125 -0.15 -6.89 -9.52
C ALA A 125 -1.37 -6.99 -8.59
N ALA A 126 -2.31 -6.04 -8.70
CA ALA A 126 -3.57 -6.09 -7.95
C ALA A 126 -4.37 -7.35 -8.27
N GLY A 127 -4.51 -7.70 -9.55
CA GLY A 127 -5.19 -8.92 -9.99
C GLY A 127 -4.56 -10.19 -9.42
N TYR A 128 -3.22 -10.30 -9.46
CA TYR A 128 -2.49 -11.43 -8.89
C TYR A 128 -2.75 -11.60 -7.40
N VAL A 129 -2.72 -10.51 -6.63
CA VAL A 129 -2.97 -10.57 -5.17
C VAL A 129 -4.42 -10.93 -4.88
N ILE A 130 -5.39 -10.36 -5.59
CA ILE A 130 -6.81 -10.71 -5.45
C ILE A 130 -7.02 -12.20 -5.73
N GLU A 131 -6.46 -12.71 -6.83
CA GLU A 131 -6.54 -14.14 -7.17
C GLU A 131 -5.88 -15.02 -6.09
N SER A 132 -4.69 -14.66 -5.63
CA SER A 132 -3.95 -15.40 -4.60
C SER A 132 -4.75 -15.51 -3.30
N LEU A 133 -5.37 -14.40 -2.87
CA LEU A 133 -6.22 -14.37 -1.69
C LEU A 133 -7.50 -15.19 -1.90
N ALA A 134 -8.14 -15.08 -3.06
CA ALA A 134 -9.36 -15.83 -3.38
C ALA A 134 -9.15 -17.35 -3.44
N ARG A 135 -7.93 -17.80 -3.79
CA ARG A 135 -7.54 -19.22 -3.83
C ARG A 135 -6.97 -19.74 -2.52
N THR A 136 -6.87 -18.92 -1.47
CA THR A 136 -6.34 -19.36 -0.18
C THR A 136 -7.40 -20.17 0.58
N ASP A 137 -7.16 -21.47 0.79
CA ASP A 137 -8.11 -22.42 1.38
C ASP A 137 -8.75 -21.93 2.69
N ASN A 138 -7.94 -21.45 3.63
CA ASN A 138 -8.41 -20.82 4.87
C ASN A 138 -7.89 -19.38 4.97
N LEU A 139 -8.44 -18.49 4.15
CA LEU A 139 -8.05 -17.07 4.11
C LEU A 139 -8.11 -16.41 5.49
N LYS A 140 -9.10 -16.75 6.33
CA LYS A 140 -9.23 -16.17 7.66
C LYS A 140 -8.07 -16.56 8.57
N GLU A 141 -7.74 -17.85 8.65
CA GLU A 141 -6.59 -18.31 9.42
C GLU A 141 -5.27 -17.79 8.84
N TRP A 142 -5.18 -17.67 7.52
CA TRP A 142 -4.01 -17.11 6.87
C TRP A 142 -3.81 -15.63 7.20
N LEU A 143 -4.86 -14.80 7.16
CA LEU A 143 -4.79 -13.38 7.52
C LEU A 143 -4.62 -13.17 9.04
N TYR A 144 -5.25 -14.03 9.83
CA TYR A 144 -5.34 -13.90 11.29
C TYR A 144 -4.85 -15.19 11.95
N PRO A 145 -3.56 -15.55 11.79
CA PRO A 145 -3.03 -16.75 12.44
C PRO A 145 -3.18 -16.57 13.94
N THR A 146 -3.87 -17.51 14.59
CA THR A 146 -4.15 -17.47 16.02
C THR A 146 -2.84 -17.36 16.81
N GLN A 147 -2.61 -16.20 17.44
CA GLN A 147 -2.21 -16.24 18.83
C GLN A 147 -3.45 -16.67 19.62
N GLU A 148 -3.28 -17.53 20.62
CA GLU A 148 -4.36 -18.18 21.37
C GLU A 148 -5.58 -17.29 21.71
N ILE A 149 -6.71 -17.97 21.83
CA ILE A 149 -8.06 -17.52 22.21
C ILE A 149 -8.08 -16.88 23.62
N GLN A 150 -7.36 -15.77 23.85
CA GLN A 150 -7.48 -14.98 25.07
C GLN A 150 -8.32 -13.71 24.88
N TYR A 151 -8.37 -13.13 23.68
CA TYR A 151 -9.00 -11.81 23.49
C TYR A 151 -10.49 -11.81 23.12
N LEU A 152 -11.05 -12.91 22.60
CA LEU A 152 -12.48 -12.95 22.25
C LEU A 152 -13.42 -13.13 23.46
N LYS A 153 -12.89 -13.37 24.66
CA LYS A 153 -13.68 -13.37 25.90
C LYS A 153 -13.73 -12.01 26.62
N SER A 154 -12.91 -11.01 26.25
CA SER A 154 -12.78 -9.78 27.04
C SER A 154 -13.35 -8.49 26.42
N SER A 155 -13.75 -8.45 25.15
CA SER A 155 -14.18 -7.17 24.54
C SER A 155 -15.47 -7.25 23.72
N ARG A 156 -16.60 -7.38 24.43
CA ARG A 156 -17.83 -6.66 24.06
C ARG A 156 -17.84 -5.22 24.59
N LYS A 157 -16.73 -4.74 25.16
CA LYS A 157 -16.71 -3.51 25.97
C LYS A 157 -15.92 -2.33 25.44
N ASN A 158 -15.11 -2.44 24.39
CA ASN A 158 -14.47 -1.25 23.81
C ASN A 158 -14.40 -1.35 22.28
N LYS A 159 -15.52 -1.09 21.60
CA LYS A 159 -15.46 -0.63 20.22
C LYS A 159 -14.93 0.80 20.28
N ARG A 160 -13.68 1.02 19.87
CA ARG A 160 -13.19 2.37 19.59
C ARG A 160 -14.15 2.97 18.56
N GLU A 161 -14.81 4.07 18.89
CA GLU A 161 -15.53 4.85 17.89
C GLU A 161 -14.50 5.45 16.95
N TYR A 162 -14.37 4.83 15.77
CA TYR A 162 -13.54 5.37 14.71
C TYR A 162 -14.12 6.70 14.27
N ASN A 163 -13.48 7.80 14.66
CA ASN A 163 -13.82 9.12 14.19
C ASN A 163 -12.94 9.45 12.98
N SER A 164 -13.50 9.18 11.80
CA SER A 164 -12.85 9.45 10.51
C SER A 164 -12.40 10.90 10.36
N ILE A 165 -13.13 11.86 10.96
CA ILE A 165 -12.81 13.28 10.84
C ILE A 165 -11.52 13.61 11.61
N SER A 166 -11.41 13.17 12.87
CA SER A 166 -10.24 13.50 13.69
C SER A 166 -8.98 12.75 13.23
N GLU A 167 -9.12 11.50 12.78
CA GLU A 167 -7.98 10.66 12.41
C GLU A 167 -7.50 10.90 10.97
N TYR A 168 -8.39 11.22 10.04
CA TYR A 168 -8.01 11.48 8.65
C TYR A 168 -7.52 12.91 8.42
N PHE A 169 -8.11 13.90 9.12
CA PHE A 169 -7.77 15.31 8.95
C PHE A 169 -6.90 15.89 10.08
N GLY A 170 -6.57 15.12 11.11
CA GLY A 170 -5.76 15.58 12.24
C GLY A 170 -6.41 16.72 13.05
N LEU A 171 -7.73 16.89 12.93
CA LEU A 171 -8.46 17.92 13.65
C LEU A 171 -8.68 17.46 15.10
N THR A 172 -8.12 18.20 16.05
CA THR A 172 -8.45 18.04 17.46
C THR A 172 -9.93 18.37 17.64
N SER A 173 -10.70 17.43 18.20
CA SER A 173 -12.08 17.66 18.61
C SER A 173 -12.17 18.92 19.48
N VAL A 174 -13.02 19.86 19.05
CA VAL A 174 -13.37 21.09 19.78
C VAL A 174 -14.17 20.75 21.04
#